data_AF-A0A4Q5SMU6-F1
#
_entry.id   AF-A0A4Q5SMU6-F1
#
_cell.length_a   1.000
_cell.length_b   1.000
_cell.length_c   1.000
_cell.angle_alpha   90.00
_cell.angle_beta   90.00
_cell.angle_gamma   90.00
#
_symmetry.space_group_name_H-M   'P 1'
#
loop_
_entity.id
_entity.type
_entity.pdbx_description
1 polymer ?
#
loop_
_entity_poly.entity_id
_entity_poly.type
_entity_poly.pdbx_seq_one_letter_code
_entity_poly.pdbx_strand_id
1 'polypeptide(L)'
;LTRRVRGWVPNLPIITRARDAGHAAELYKAGATDAVPETLESSLQLSEALLVDLGIGVGPVIASIHEERDKMRKAIKEAVGMSREPRLRRVRKADVAS
;
A
#
# COMPACT_ATOMS: atom_id res chain seq x y z
N LEU A 1 -16.03 3.69 5.69
CA LEU A 1 -15.29 4.68 6.50
C LEU A 1 -14.37 5.56 5.66
N THR A 2 -13.49 4.98 4.83
CA THR A 2 -12.52 5.68 3.95
C THR A 2 -13.10 6.90 3.23
N ARG A 3 -14.19 6.72 2.46
CA ARG A 3 -14.85 7.81 1.72
C ARG A 3 -15.30 8.97 2.61
N ARG A 4 -15.80 8.66 3.81
CA ARG A 4 -16.26 9.66 4.79
C ARG A 4 -15.07 10.46 5.35
N VAL A 5 -13.99 9.77 5.75
CA VAL A 5 -12.76 10.41 6.25
C VAL A 5 -12.13 11.29 5.18
N ARG A 6 -12.04 10.81 3.93
CA ARG A 6 -11.53 11.61 2.80
C ARG A 6 -12.36 12.87 2.55
N GLY A 7 -13.68 12.79 2.71
CA GLY A 7 -14.55 13.96 2.59
C GLY A 7 -14.36 14.98 3.71
N TRP A 8 -14.04 14.55 4.93
CA TRP A 8 -13.84 15.43 6.09
C TRP A 8 -12.47 16.10 6.11
N VAL A 9 -11.41 15.34 5.80
CA VAL A 9 -10.03 15.84 5.81
C VAL A 9 -9.36 15.45 4.49
N PRO A 10 -9.55 16.24 3.41
CA PRO A 10 -9.13 15.87 2.05
C PRO A 10 -7.65 15.55 1.88
N ASN A 11 -6.79 16.07 2.75
CA ASN A 11 -5.33 15.90 2.66
C ASN A 11 -4.76 14.87 3.63
N LEU A 12 -5.58 14.25 4.49
CA LEU A 12 -5.09 13.26 5.45
C LEU A 12 -4.62 12.00 4.71
N PRO A 13 -3.40 11.49 4.97
CA PRO A 13 -3.02 10.17 4.48
C PRO A 13 -3.92 9.08 5.09
N ILE A 14 -4.53 8.26 4.23
CA ILE A 14 -5.40 7.18 4.67
C ILE A 14 -4.76 5.86 4.22
N ILE A 15 -4.13 5.15 5.15
CA ILE A 15 -3.56 3.82 4.90
C ILE A 15 -4.56 2.80 5.42
N THR A 16 -4.94 1.85 4.57
CA THR A 16 -5.98 0.86 4.87
C THR A 16 -5.47 -0.54 4.63
N ARG A 17 -5.90 -1.47 5.47
CA ARG A 17 -5.74 -2.90 5.23
C ARG A 17 -6.90 -3.39 4.36
N ALA A 18 -6.58 -4.12 3.30
CA ALA A 18 -7.51 -4.75 2.40
C ALA A 18 -7.45 -6.26 2.56
N ARG A 19 -8.54 -6.95 2.23
CA ARG A 19 -8.63 -8.42 2.34
C ARG A 19 -7.93 -9.10 1.18
N ASP A 20 -8.02 -8.48 0.01
CA ASP A 20 -7.45 -8.94 -1.25
C ASP A 20 -7.30 -7.73 -2.19
N ALA A 21 -6.83 -7.98 -3.41
CA ALA A 21 -6.65 -6.95 -4.43
C ALA A 21 -7.96 -6.26 -4.85
N GLY A 22 -9.08 -7.00 -4.88
CA GLY A 22 -10.39 -6.44 -5.22
C GLY A 22 -10.88 -5.46 -4.14
N HIS A 23 -10.72 -5.82 -2.86
CA HIS A 23 -11.01 -4.93 -1.75
C HIS A 23 -10.08 -3.70 -1.75
N ALA A 24 -8.80 -3.87 -2.09
CA ALA A 24 -7.84 -2.76 -2.22
C ALA A 24 -8.26 -1.77 -3.32
N ALA A 25 -8.68 -2.28 -4.48
CA ALA A 25 -9.25 -1.50 -5.56
C ALA A 25 -10.44 -0.63 -5.10
N GLU A 26 -11.39 -1.21 -4.35
CA GLU A 26 -12.53 -0.47 -3.82
C GLU A 26 -12.13 0.58 -2.77
N LEU A 27 -11.12 0.29 -1.94
CA LEU A 27 -10.58 1.25 -0.98
C LEU A 27 -9.88 2.43 -1.67
N TYR A 28 -9.15 2.17 -2.75
CA TYR A 28 -8.56 3.22 -3.59
C TYR A 28 -9.63 4.11 -4.21
N LYS A 29 -10.69 3.54 -4.82
CA LYS A 29 -11.85 4.31 -5.31
C LYS A 29 -12.55 5.10 -4.19
N ALA A 30 -12.53 4.59 -2.96
CA ALA A 30 -13.06 5.27 -1.79
C ALA A 30 -12.14 6.38 -1.25
N GLY A 31 -10.97 6.62 -1.85
CA GLY A 31 -10.05 7.70 -1.50
C GLY A 31 -8.95 7.30 -0.51
N ALA A 32 -8.65 6.01 -0.36
CA ALA A 32 -7.46 5.57 0.36
C ALA A 32 -6.20 6.11 -0.33
N THR A 33 -5.22 6.53 0.48
CA THR A 33 -3.89 6.90 0.00
C THR A 33 -3.09 5.65 -0.34
N ASP A 34 -3.14 4.65 0.55
CA ASP A 34 -2.59 3.32 0.29
C ASP A 34 -3.54 2.24 0.81
N ALA A 35 -3.62 1.13 0.09
CA ALA A 35 -4.42 -0.04 0.44
C ALA A 35 -3.52 -1.26 0.37
N VAL A 36 -3.27 -1.88 1.52
CA VAL A 36 -2.34 -3.01 1.70
C VAL A 36 -3.14 -4.31 1.72
N PRO A 37 -3.07 -5.16 0.68
CA PRO A 37 -3.78 -6.44 0.66
C PRO A 37 -3.10 -7.44 1.61
N GLU A 38 -3.83 -7.91 2.61
CA GLU A 38 -3.27 -8.76 3.67
C GLU A 38 -2.80 -10.13 3.19
N THR A 39 -3.53 -10.75 2.27
CA THR A 39 -3.17 -12.06 1.70
C THR A 39 -1.86 -12.00 0.90
N LEU A 40 -1.66 -10.88 0.20
CA LEU A 40 -0.47 -10.59 -0.58
C LEU A 40 0.74 -10.37 0.32
N GLU A 41 0.63 -9.52 1.34
CA GLU A 41 1.74 -9.28 2.28
C GLU A 41 2.16 -10.54 3.02
N SER A 42 1.22 -11.39 3.45
CA SER A 42 1.57 -12.67 4.08
C SER A 42 2.37 -13.58 3.15
N SER A 43 2.03 -13.60 1.86
CA SER A 43 2.74 -14.41 0.86
C SER A 43 4.15 -13.85 0.58
N LEU A 44 4.29 -12.53 0.55
CA LEU A 44 5.59 -11.86 0.41
C LEU A 44 6.50 -12.09 1.62
N GLN A 45 5.96 -11.98 2.84
CA GLN A 45 6.72 -12.24 4.07
C GLN A 45 7.17 -13.70 4.16
N LEU A 46 6.32 -14.64 3.73
CA LEU A 46 6.72 -16.05 3.65
C LEU A 46 7.85 -16.27 2.64
N SER A 47 7.75 -15.62 1.47
CA SER A 47 8.79 -15.70 0.43
C SER A 47 10.10 -15.06 0.88
N GLU A 48 10.05 -13.95 1.60
CA GLU A 48 11.21 -13.31 2.23
C GLU A 48 11.92 -14.30 3.16
N ALA A 49 11.20 -14.90 4.10
CA ALA A 49 11.75 -15.87 5.03
C ALA A 49 12.39 -17.06 4.30
N LEU A 50 11.69 -17.63 3.31
CA LEU A 50 12.20 -18.74 2.50
C LEU A 50 13.52 -18.39 1.78
N LEU A 51 13.59 -17.23 1.14
CA LEU A 51 14.76 -16.82 0.37
C LEU A 51 15.98 -16.58 1.28
N VAL A 52 15.74 -16.01 2.47
CA VAL A 52 16.78 -15.86 3.50
C VAL A 52 17.24 -17.22 4.01
N ASP A 53 16.32 -18.16 4.27
CA ASP A 53 16.64 -19.52 4.72
C ASP A 53 17.44 -20.31 3.67
N LEU A 54 17.25 -20.03 2.38
CA LEU A 54 18.05 -20.58 1.27
C LEU A 54 19.45 -19.94 1.14
N GLY A 55 19.81 -19.01 2.03
CA GLY A 55 21.12 -18.37 2.07
C GLY A 55 21.27 -17.16 1.16
N ILE A 56 20.17 -16.61 0.61
CA ILE A 56 20.22 -15.37 -0.16
C ILE A 56 20.38 -14.20 0.82
N GLY A 57 21.24 -13.25 0.47
CA GLY A 57 21.50 -12.08 1.31
C GLY A 57 20.22 -11.27 1.60
N VAL A 58 20.03 -10.88 2.86
CA VAL A 58 18.84 -10.14 3.35
C VAL A 58 18.59 -8.85 2.55
N GLY A 59 19.65 -8.09 2.24
CA GLY A 59 19.53 -6.84 1.49
C GLY A 59 18.84 -7.00 0.13
N PRO A 60 19.38 -7.87 -0.77
CA PRO A 60 18.72 -8.21 -2.03
C PRO A 60 17.29 -8.73 -1.88
N VAL A 61 17.01 -9.58 -0.87
CA VAL A 61 15.66 -10.11 -0.65
C VAL A 61 14.69 -8.98 -0.31
N ILE A 62 15.02 -8.13 0.67
CA ILE A 62 14.17 -7.00 1.06
C ILE A 62 13.89 -6.08 -0.15
N ALA A 63 14.91 -5.81 -0.97
CA ALA A 63 14.77 -4.99 -2.17
C ALA A 63 13.79 -5.63 -3.17
N SER A 64 13.91 -6.93 -3.44
CA SER A 64 13.02 -7.66 -4.34
C SER A 64 11.57 -7.68 -3.84
N ILE A 65 11.35 -7.90 -2.54
CA ILE A 65 10.02 -7.88 -1.93
C ILE A 65 9.38 -6.48 -2.01
N HIS A 66 10.16 -5.43 -1.81
CA HIS A 66 9.67 -4.06 -2.01
C HIS A 66 9.30 -3.78 -3.46
N GLU A 67 10.11 -4.23 -4.41
CA GLU A 67 9.83 -4.07 -5.85
C GLU A 67 8.52 -4.79 -6.23
N GLU A 68 8.31 -6.01 -5.72
CA GLU A 68 7.10 -6.78 -6.00
C GLU A 68 5.85 -6.13 -5.40
N ARG A 69 5.95 -5.62 -4.16
CA ARG A 69 4.89 -4.83 -3.53
C ARG A 69 4.52 -3.61 -4.38
N ASP A 70 5.52 -2.88 -4.88
CA ASP A 70 5.30 -1.70 -5.71
C ASP A 70 4.67 -2.04 -7.07
N LYS A 71 5.07 -3.15 -7.70
CA LYS A 71 4.46 -3.66 -8.94
C LYS A 71 2.99 -3.98 -8.74
N MET A 72 2.67 -4.76 -7.71
CA MET A 72 1.30 -5.15 -7.40
C MET A 72 0.43 -3.95 -7.05
N ARG A 73 0.97 -3.00 -6.27
CA ARG A 73 0.28 -1.74 -5.95
C ARG A 73 -0.08 -0.96 -7.21
N LYS A 74 0.86 -0.79 -8.14
CA LYS A 74 0.63 -0.09 -9.42
C LYS A 74 -0.43 -0.79 -10.24
N ALA A 75 -0.34 -2.12 -10.37
CA ALA A 75 -1.33 -2.91 -11.12
C ALA A 75 -2.76 -2.74 -10.56
N ILE A 76 -2.93 -2.74 -9.24
CA ILE A 76 -4.25 -2.53 -8.62
C ILE A 76 -4.77 -1.11 -8.91
N LYS A 77 -3.92 -0.08 -8.82
CA LYS A 77 -4.30 1.31 -9.11
C LYS A 77 -4.65 1.51 -10.59
N GLU A 78 -3.89 0.91 -11.50
CA GLU A 78 -4.14 0.95 -12.94
C GLU A 78 -5.46 0.27 -13.29
N ALA A 79 -5.75 -0.89 -12.69
CA ALA A 79 -7.00 -1.62 -12.89
C ALA A 79 -8.25 -0.82 -12.48
N VAL A 80 -8.11 0.15 -11.57
CA VAL A 80 -9.21 1.06 -11.17
C VAL A 80 -9.19 2.42 -11.88
N GLY A 81 -8.37 2.57 -12.92
CA GLY A 81 -8.25 3.81 -13.68
C GLY A 81 -7.60 4.97 -12.89
N MET A 82 -6.89 4.67 -11.80
CA MET A 82 -6.19 5.68 -11.01
C MET A 82 -4.78 5.89 -11.56
N SER A 83 -4.64 6.87 -12.45
CA SER A 83 -3.35 7.27 -13.04
C SER A 83 -2.46 8.10 -12.11
N ARG A 84 -3.00 8.60 -10.99
CA ARG A 84 -2.28 9.49 -10.08
C ARG A 84 -2.12 8.85 -8.71
N GLU A 85 -0.89 8.46 -8.38
CA GLU A 85 -0.57 8.06 -7.01
C GLU A 85 -0.74 9.25 -6.06
N PRO A 86 -1.57 9.12 -5.01
CA PRO A 86 -1.53 10.08 -3.93
C PRO A 86 -0.20 9.88 -3.21
N ARG A 87 0.76 10.77 -3.45
CA ARG A 87 2.05 10.73 -2.77
C ARG A 87 1.78 10.82 -1.28
N LEU A 88 2.33 9.86 -0.52
CA LEU A 88 2.42 9.96 0.94
C LEU A 88 3.28 11.17 1.27
N ARG A 89 2.68 12.36 1.32
CA ARG A 89 3.36 13.53 1.84
C ARG A 89 3.61 13.25 3.30
N ARG A 90 4.87 13.33 3.72
CA ARG A 90 5.24 13.26 5.14
C ARG A 90 4.55 14.44 5.83
N VAL A 91 3.44 14.16 6.50
CA VAL A 91 2.73 15.18 7.29
C VAL A 91 3.60 15.43 8.52
N ARG A 92 4.13 16.66 8.65
CA ARG A 92 4.82 17.05 9.88
C ARG A 92 3.76 17.25 10.95
N LYS A 93 4.05 16.92 12.22
CA LYS A 93 3.10 17.10 13.34
C LYS A 93 2.47 18.51 13.38
N ALA A 94 3.22 19.54 12.97
CA ALA A 94 2.74 20.92 12.88
C ALA A 94 1.60 21.13 11.85
N ASP A 95 1.54 20.33 10.79
CA ASP A 95 0.57 20.48 9.69
C ASP A 95 -0.82 19.89 10.04
N VAL A 96 -0.96 19.17 11.16
CA VAL A 96 -2.21 18.51 11.60
C VAL A 96 -3.03 19.41 12.54
N ALA A 97 -2.42 20.48 13.05
CA ALA A 97 -2.99 21.33 14.10
C ALA A 97 -3.42 22.73 13.59
N SER A 98 -3.63 22.92 12.29
CA SER A 98 -4.07 24.19 11.68
C SER A 98 -5.38 24.02 10.92
#